data_AF-A0A5R2MY63-F1
#
_entry.id   AF-A0A5R2MY63-F1
#
_cell.length_a   1.000
_cell.length_b   1.000
_cell.length_c   1.000
_cell.angle_alpha   90.00
_cell.angle_beta   90.00
_cell.angle_gamma   90.00
#
_symmetry.space_group_name_H-M   'P 1'
#
loop_
_entity.id
_entity.type
_entity.pdbx_description
1 polymer ?
#
loop_
_entity_poly.entity_id
_entity_poly.type
_entity_poly.pdbx_seq_one_letter_code
_entity_poly.pdbx_strand_id
1 'polypeptide(L)' 'FQQTIDLINEGNLKVKDVITDEIELDDIVESGFEKLVNDKSQAKILVKL' A
#
# COMPACT_ATOMS: atom_id res chain seq x y z
N PHE A 1 -4.63 8.09 16.71
CA PHE A 1 -4.27 6.89 15.92
C PHE A 1 -3.96 5.66 16.76
N GLN A 2 -3.72 5.77 18.08
CA GLN A 2 -3.36 4.63 18.95
C GLN A 2 -4.31 3.43 18.82
N GLN A 3 -5.63 3.65 18.85
CA GLN A 3 -6.63 2.59 18.67
C GLN A 3 -6.44 1.79 17.36
N THR A 4 -6.11 2.46 16.25
CA THR A 4 -5.85 1.79 14.97
C THR A 4 -4.56 0.97 15.02
N ILE A 5 -3.53 1.50 15.68
CA ILE A 5 -2.24 0.81 15.87
C ILE A 5 -2.43 -0.43 16.75
N ASP A 6 -3.20 -0.31 17.83
CA ASP A 6 -3.50 -1.42 18.74
C ASP A 6 -4.26 -2.53 18.00
N LEU A 7 -5.28 -2.18 17.21
CA LEU A 7 -6.01 -3.13 16.37
C LEU A 7 -5.12 -3.83 15.33
N ILE A 8 -4.12 -3.15 14.77
CA ILE A 8 -3.14 -3.76 13.85
C ILE A 8 -2.21 -4.72 14.61
N ASN A 9 -1.70 -4.28 15.77
CA ASN A 9 -0.78 -5.06 16.60
C ASN A 9 -1.43 -6.32 17.17
N GLU A 10 -2.71 -6.24 17.54
CA GLU A 10 -3.53 -7.36 18.00
C GLU A 10 -3.94 -8.30 16.84
N GLY A 11 -3.67 -7.93 15.58
CA GLY A 11 -4.04 -8.70 14.40
C GLY A 11 -5.52 -8.60 14.00
N ASN A 12 -6.28 -7.75 14.70
CA ASN A 12 -7.69 -7.45 14.41
C ASN A 12 -7.85 -6.68 13.09
N LEU A 13 -6.81 -5.94 12.67
CA LEU A 13 -6.77 -5.23 11.39
C LEU A 13 -5.57 -5.67 10.55
N LYS A 14 -5.81 -6.51 9.54
CA LYS A 14 -4.79 -7.03 8.62
C LYS A 14 -4.49 -6.05 7.48
N VAL A 15 -3.80 -4.97 7.78
CA VAL A 15 -3.44 -3.93 6.80
C VAL A 15 -2.37 -4.35 5.79
N LYS A 16 -1.67 -5.46 6.03
CA LYS A 16 -0.63 -5.94 5.11
C LYS A 16 -1.21 -6.61 3.87
N ASP A 17 -2.36 -7.28 4.01
CA ASP A 17 -2.99 -8.05 2.93
C ASP A 17 -3.57 -7.15 1.81
N VAL A 18 -3.69 -5.84 2.07
CA VAL A 18 -4.17 -4.86 1.08
C VAL A 18 -3.04 -4.18 0.31
N ILE A 19 -1.78 -4.40 0.70
CA ILE A 19 -0.61 -3.88 -0.04
C ILE A 19 -0.34 -4.84 -1.19
N THR A 20 -0.48 -4.34 -2.42
CA THR A 20 -0.31 -5.14 -3.63
C THR A 20 1.04 -4.92 -4.30
N ASP A 21 1.73 -3.82 -3.98
CA ASP A 21 3.07 -3.54 -4.52
C ASP A 21 3.89 -2.59 -3.63
N GLU A 22 5.21 -2.62 -3.81
CA GLU A 22 6.16 -1.68 -3.19
C GLU A 22 7.15 -1.16 -4.24
N ILE A 23 7.29 0.16 -4.35
CA ILE A 23 8.12 0.84 -5.35
C ILE A 23 9.05 1.87 -4.72
N GLU A 24 10.08 2.28 -5.44
CA GLU A 24 10.95 3.40 -5.08
C GLU A 24 10.33 4.74 -5.53
N LEU A 25 10.71 5.84 -4.88
CA LEU A 25 10.19 7.18 -5.20
C LEU A 25 10.44 7.57 -6.67
N ASP A 26 11.58 7.17 -7.22
CA ASP A 26 11.96 7.47 -8.60
C ASP A 26 10.96 6.89 -9.62
N ASP A 27 10.26 5.81 -9.27
CA ASP A 27 9.32 5.10 -10.14
C ASP A 27 7.84 5.45 -9.87
N ILE A 28 7.58 6.49 -9.06
CA ILE A 28 6.22 6.82 -8.59
C ILE A 28 5.21 7.10 -9.71
N VAL A 29 5.68 7.59 -10.86
CA VAL A 29 4.81 7.95 -12.00
C VAL A 29 4.35 6.68 -12.72
N GLU A 30 5.28 5.95 -13.33
CA GLU A 30 4.97 4.77 -14.15
C GLU A 30 4.51 3.58 -13.27
N SER A 31 5.27 3.24 -12.23
CA SER A 31 4.99 2.06 -11.40
C SER A 31 3.96 2.34 -10.29
N GLY A 32 3.68 3.61 -9.99
CA GLY A 32 2.69 4.01 -8.99
C GLY A 32 1.36 4.44 -9.62
N PHE A 33 1.30 5.66 -10.14
CA PHE A 33 0.06 6.26 -10.62
C PHE A 33 -0.49 5.59 -11.86
N GLU A 34 0.33 5.39 -12.89
CA GLU A 34 -0.14 4.76 -14.13
C GLU A 34 -0.59 3.32 -13.90
N LYS A 35 0.14 2.58 -13.06
CA LYS A 35 -0.22 1.23 -12.67
C LYS A 35 -1.56 1.17 -11.93
N LEU A 36 -1.82 2.07 -10.99
CA LEU A 36 -3.11 2.14 -10.27
C LEU A 36 -4.30 2.47 -11.18
N VAL A 37 -4.08 3.30 -12.21
CA VAL A 37 -5.14 3.68 -13.16
C VAL A 37 -5.47 2.53 -14.12
N ASN A 38 -4.45 1.81 -14.58
CA ASN A 38 -4.60 0.83 -15.65
C ASN A 38 -4.78 -0.61 -15.14
N ASP A 39 -4.25 -0.97 -13.97
CA ASP A 39 -4.31 -2.31 -13.40
C ASP A 39 -5.24 -2.36 -12.18
N LYS A 40 -6.45 -2.89 -12.41
CA LYS A 40 -7.48 -3.04 -11.36
C LYS A 40 -7.16 -4.11 -10.32
N SER A 41 -6.08 -4.89 -10.51
CA SER A 41 -5.60 -5.83 -9.49
C SER A 41 -4.79 -5.13 -8.40
N GLN A 42 -4.34 -3.90 -8.64
CA GLN A 42 -3.65 -3.09 -7.63
C GLN A 42 -4.65 -2.47 -6.66
N ALA A 43 -4.45 -2.72 -5.36
CA ALA A 43 -5.29 -2.16 -4.30
C ALA A 43 -4.56 -1.04 -3.54
N LYS A 44 -3.27 -1.21 -3.26
CA LYS A 44 -2.44 -0.20 -2.60
C LYS A 44 -0.96 -0.42 -2.90
N ILE A 45 -0.28 0.63 -3.34
CA ILE A 45 1.16 0.64 -3.60
C ILE A 45 1.84 1.47 -2.50
N LEU A 46 2.89 0.91 -1.89
CA LEU A 46 3.74 1.65 -0.95
C LEU A 46 4.96 2.22 -1.69
N VAL A 47 5.32 3.46 -1.35
CA VAL A 47 6.50 4.13 -1.91
C VAL A 47 7.57 4.25 -0.83
N LYS A 48 8.77 3.78 -1.14
CA LYS A 48 9.97 3.94 -0.30
C LYS A 48 10.67 5.26 -0.68
N LEU A 49 11.19 5.94 0.34
CA LEU A 49 11.84 7.25 0.24
C LEU A 49 13.35 7.12 0.51
#